data_AF-A0A4U1IG33-F1
#
_entry.id   AF-A0A4U1IG33-F1
#
_cell.length_a   1.000
_cell.length_b   1.000
_cell.length_c   1.000
_cell.angle_alpha   90.00
_cell.angle_beta   90.00
_cell.angle_gamma   90.00
#
_symmetry.space_group_name_H-M   'P 1'
#
loop_
_entity.id
_entity.type
_entity.pdbx_description
1 polymer ?
#
loop_
_entity_poly.entity_id
_entity_poly.type
_entity_poly.pdbx_seq_one_letter_code
_entity_poly.pdbx_strand_id
1 'polypeptide(L)'
;MTFEGVTCFSLEHLGLLNIVYSIRIVEAIDKNYEYVSAALNKGERLSTRKGAKTAFMYSSLGAELGIEFDSLRIERSPAEH
;
A
#
# COMPACT_ATOMS: atom_id res chain seq x y z
N MET A 1 -0.82 -10.56 -6.67
CA MET A 1 0.03 -9.92 -5.65
C MET A 1 -0.79 -9.85 -4.37
N THR A 2 -0.22 -10.26 -3.25
CA THR A 2 -0.91 -10.34 -1.96
C THR A 2 -0.04 -9.68 -0.89
N PHE A 3 -0.62 -8.74 -0.15
CA PHE A 3 0.00 -8.14 1.04
C PHE A 3 -0.36 -9.01 2.24
N GLU A 4 0.62 -9.68 2.83
CA GLU A 4 0.40 -10.58 3.95
C GLU A 4 0.62 -9.86 5.28
N GLY A 5 -0.26 -10.11 6.25
CA GLY A 5 -0.19 -9.49 7.57
C GLY A 5 -0.48 -7.99 7.57
N VAL A 6 -1.46 -7.54 6.77
CA VAL A 6 -1.88 -6.12 6.74
C VAL A 6 -2.35 -5.69 8.14
N THR A 7 -1.75 -4.63 8.66
CA THR A 7 -2.05 -4.05 9.97
C THR A 7 -2.78 -2.72 9.87
N CYS A 8 -2.62 -2.02 8.76
CA CYS A 8 -3.29 -0.75 8.50
C CYS A 8 -3.42 -0.49 7.01
N PHE A 9 -4.53 0.16 6.61
CA PHE A 9 -4.65 0.72 5.28
C PHE A 9 -5.33 2.09 5.35
N SER A 10 -4.99 2.98 4.43
CA SER A 10 -5.65 4.28 4.26
C SER A 10 -5.94 4.53 2.79
N LEU A 11 -7.20 4.78 2.46
CA LEU A 11 -7.63 5.15 1.12
C LEU A 11 -8.08 6.61 1.14
N GLU A 12 -7.41 7.43 0.34
CA GLU A 12 -7.68 8.86 0.26
C GLU A 12 -8.22 9.24 -1.13
N HIS A 13 -9.02 10.30 -1.17
CA HIS A 13 -9.40 11.04 -2.37
C HIS A 13 -10.19 10.34 -3.49
N LEU A 14 -10.56 9.04 -3.43
CA LEU A 14 -11.62 8.31 -4.20
C LEU A 14 -11.42 6.77 -4.15
N GLY A 15 -12.35 5.99 -4.74
CA GLY A 15 -12.24 4.54 -4.89
C GLY A 15 -11.22 4.08 -5.96
N LEU A 16 -10.66 2.88 -5.80
CA LEU A 16 -9.67 2.29 -6.70
C LEU A 16 -10.28 1.92 -8.07
N LEU A 17 -10.47 2.90 -8.94
CA LEU A 17 -10.92 2.68 -10.31
C LEU A 17 -9.71 2.54 -11.26
N ASN A 18 -9.39 1.29 -11.59
CA ASN A 18 -8.70 0.72 -12.76
C ASN A 18 -7.44 1.37 -13.38
N ILE A 19 -6.78 2.35 -12.74
CA ILE A 19 -5.50 2.86 -13.27
C ILE A 19 -4.47 2.96 -12.15
N VAL A 20 -4.18 1.82 -11.53
CA VAL A 20 -2.97 1.67 -10.71
C VAL A 20 -1.78 1.68 -11.66
N TYR A 21 -1.00 2.76 -11.65
CA TYR A 21 0.19 2.84 -12.50
C TYR A 21 1.46 2.48 -11.74
N SER A 22 1.47 2.54 -10.40
CA SER A 22 2.59 2.03 -9.60
C SER A 22 2.20 1.62 -8.19
N ILE A 23 2.84 0.54 -7.72
CA ILE A 23 2.90 0.14 -6.31
C ILE A 23 4.36 0.21 -5.91
N ARG A 24 4.66 0.95 -4.84
CA ARG A 24 6.02 1.12 -4.34
C ARG A 24 6.09 0.71 -2.89
N ILE A 25 7.09 -0.09 -2.53
CA ILE A 25 7.52 -0.22 -1.13
C ILE A 25 8.22 1.10 -0.78
N VAL A 26 7.90 1.67 0.37
CA VAL A 26 8.44 2.95 0.82
C VAL A 26 9.28 2.70 2.06
N GLU A 27 10.55 3.12 2.01
CA GLU A 27 11.50 3.00 3.11
C GLU A 27 11.68 4.34 3.82
N ALA A 28 12.19 4.32 5.06
CA ALA A 28 12.37 5.53 5.87
C ALA A 28 13.31 6.58 5.24
N ILE A 29 14.16 6.16 4.30
CA ILE A 29 15.06 7.05 3.56
C ILE A 29 14.38 7.76 2.37
N ASP A 30 13.20 7.28 1.96
CA ASP A 30 12.50 7.83 0.80
C ASP A 30 11.83 9.16 1.12
N LYS A 31 11.85 10.10 0.16
CA LYS A 31 11.29 11.45 0.32
C LYS A 31 9.78 11.46 0.63
N ASN A 32 9.05 10.43 0.20
CA ASN A 32 7.62 10.29 0.41
C ASN A 32 7.28 9.55 1.71
N TYR A 33 8.25 9.05 2.48
CA TYR A 33 7.99 8.26 3.68
C TYR A 33 7.10 8.98 4.70
N GLU A 34 7.41 10.24 5.01
CA GLU A 34 6.62 11.04 5.97
C GLU A 34 5.18 11.23 5.52
N TYR A 35 4.96 11.46 4.22
CA TYR A 35 3.62 11.57 3.64
C TYR A 35 2.81 10.28 3.82
N VAL A 36 3.43 9.15 3.48
CA VAL A 36 2.80 7.82 3.59
C VAL A 36 2.54 7.44 5.04
N SER A 37 3.49 7.72 5.93
CA SER A 37 3.37 7.50 7.37
C SER A 37 2.21 8.32 7.96
N ALA A 38 2.10 9.60 7.58
CA ALA A 38 0.99 10.45 8.03
C ALA A 38 -0.37 9.94 7.54
N ALA A 39 -0.48 9.47 6.30
CA ALA A 39 -1.70 8.86 5.78
C ALA A 39 -2.06 7.58 6.55
N LEU A 40 -1.10 6.70 6.81
CA LEU A 40 -1.29 5.46 7.59
C LEU A 40 -1.58 5.70 9.07
N ASN A 41 -1.19 6.84 9.63
CA ASN A 41 -1.55 7.20 11.01
C ASN A 41 -3.00 7.68 11.13
N LYS A 42 -3.61 8.11 10.02
CA LYS A 42 -5.04 8.46 9.93
C LYS A 42 -5.91 7.30 9.42
N GLY A 43 -5.28 6.28 8.84
CA GLY A 43 -5.95 5.12 8.25
C GLY A 43 -6.59 4.17 9.26
N GLU A 44 -7.38 3.25 8.73
CA GLU A 44 -8.04 2.20 9.51
C GLU A 44 -6.98 1.21 10.02
N ARG A 45 -6.97 0.98 11.34
CA ARG A 45 -6.05 0.08 12.02
C ARG A 45 -6.72 -1.26 12.26
N LEU A 46 -6.29 -2.26 11.50
CA LEU A 46 -6.76 -3.65 11.63
C LEU A 46 -6.03 -4.41 12.74
N SER A 47 -4.95 -3.85 13.27
CA SER A 47 -4.16 -4.41 14.36
C SER A 47 -3.53 -3.33 15.22
N THR A 48 -3.23 -3.67 16.47
CA THR A 48 -2.48 -2.81 17.40
C THR A 48 -0.97 -2.85 17.15
N ARG A 49 -0.48 -3.85 16.40
CA ARG A 49 0.93 -3.94 16.02
C ARG A 49 1.21 -3.14 14.74
N LYS A 50 2.47 -2.73 14.57
CA LYS A 50 2.97 -2.20 13.30
C LYS A 50 3.41 -3.34 12.37
N GLY A 51 3.10 -3.20 11.08
CA GLY A 51 3.64 -4.07 10.03
C GLY A 51 5.11 -3.74 9.76
N ALA A 52 5.86 -4.69 9.23
CA ALA A 52 7.29 -4.53 8.94
C ALA A 52 7.60 -3.61 7.75
N LYS A 53 6.63 -3.38 6.85
CA LYS A 53 6.79 -2.66 5.59
C LYS A 53 5.61 -1.72 5.36
N THR A 54 5.89 -0.65 4.62
CA THR A 54 4.85 0.20 4.06
C THR A 54 4.91 0.17 2.54
N ALA A 55 3.75 0.19 1.91
CA ALA A 55 3.61 0.36 0.48
C ALA A 55 2.66 1.51 0.22
N PHE A 56 2.92 2.18 -0.89
CA PHE A 56 2.03 3.20 -1.41
C PHE A 56 1.70 2.89 -2.86
N MET A 57 0.41 2.95 -3.16
CA MET A 57 -0.12 2.74 -4.48
C MET A 57 -0.64 4.05 -5.04
N TYR A 58 -0.19 4.37 -6.25
CA TYR A 58 -0.56 5.59 -6.95
C TYR A 58 -1.54 5.26 -8.09
N SER A 59 -2.68 5.96 -8.09
CA SER A 59 -3.66 5.92 -9.18
C SER A 59 -3.65 7.21 -10.00
N SER A 60 -3.86 7.13 -11.31
CA SER A 60 -3.90 8.31 -12.17
C SER A 60 -5.14 9.19 -11.96
N LEU A 61 -6.14 8.70 -11.22
CA LEU A 61 -7.35 9.45 -10.86
C LEU A 61 -7.28 10.07 -9.45
N GLY A 62 -6.08 10.21 -8.89
CA GLY A 62 -5.87 10.86 -7.59
C GLY A 62 -6.23 10.00 -6.37
N ALA A 63 -6.73 8.79 -6.57
CA ALA A 63 -6.90 7.82 -5.49
C ALA A 63 -5.53 7.32 -5.03
N GLU A 64 -5.33 7.30 -3.72
CA GLU A 64 -4.08 6.92 -3.10
C GLU A 64 -4.34 5.91 -1.99
N LEU A 65 -3.55 4.83 -1.98
CA LEU A 65 -3.67 3.79 -0.96
C LEU A 65 -2.33 3.57 -0.27
N GLY A 66 -2.30 3.90 1.02
CA GLY A 66 -1.24 3.46 1.93
C GLY A 66 -1.58 2.09 2.51
N ILE A 67 -0.60 1.19 2.56
CA ILE A 67 -0.73 -0.14 3.17
C ILE A 67 0.46 -0.37 4.11
N GLU A 68 0.18 -0.80 5.34
CA GLU A 68 1.16 -1.30 6.31
C GLU A 68 0.98 -2.81 6.45
N PHE A 69 2.05 -3.58 6.24
CA PHE A 69 2.00 -5.04 6.11
C PHE A 69 3.34 -5.70 6.47
N ASP A 70 3.41 -7.02 6.54
CA ASP A 70 4.64 -7.73 6.91
C ASP A 70 5.46 -8.17 5.69
N SER A 71 4.80 -8.79 4.72
CA SER A 71 5.48 -9.32 3.52
C SER A 71 4.62 -9.24 2.27
N LEU A 72 5.29 -9.23 1.11
CA LEU A 72 4.66 -9.13 -0.20
C LEU A 72 4.87 -10.45 -0.94
N ARG A 73 3.77 -11.10 -1.33
CA ARG A 73 3.80 -12.28 -2.19
C ARG A 73 3.39 -11.89 -3.60
N ILE A 74 4.24 -12.21 -4.58
CA ILE A 74 3.97 -12.01 -5.99
C ILE A 74 3.86 -13.38 -6.65
N GLU A 75 2.65 -13.72 -7.07
CA GLU A 75 2.38 -14.92 -7.85
C GLU A 75 2.42 -14.56 -9.33
N ARG A 76 3.02 -15.43 -10.14
CA ARG A 76 2.94 -15.34 -11.59
C ARG A 76 1.68 -16.05 -12.03
N SER A 77 0.91 -15.42 -12.90
CA SER A 77 -0.12 -16.12 -13.67
C SER A 77 0.56 -17.29 -14.42
N PRO A 78 -0.08 -18.46 -14.50
CA PRO A 78 0.36 -19.48 -15.45
C PRO A 78 0.44 -18.85 -16.84
N ALA A 79 1.46 -19.18 -17.62
CA ALA A 79 1.49 -18.79 -19.02
C ALA A 79 0.27 -19.41 -19.72
N GLU A 80 -0.64 -18.56 -20.19
CA GLU A 80 -1.73 -18.97 -21.07
C GLU A 80 -1.08 -19.56 -22.33
N HIS A 81 -1.30 -20.86 -22.56
CA HIS A 81 -0.91 -21.55 -23.79
C HIS A 81 -2.05 -21.48 -24.79
#